data_AF-A0A2V3JGF4-F1
#
_entry.id   AF-A0A2V3JGF4-F1
#
_cell.length_a   1.000
_cell.length_b   1.000
_cell.length_c   1.000
_cell.angle_alpha   90.00
_cell.angle_beta   90.00
_cell.angle_gamma   90.00
#
_symmetry.space_group_name_H-M   'P 1'
#
loop_
_entity.id
_entity.type
_entity.pdbx_description
1 polymer ?
#
loop_
_entity_poly.entity_id
_entity_poly.type
_entity_poly.pdbx_seq_one_letter_code
_entity_poly.pdbx_strand_id
1 'polypeptide(L)'
;MDANLTGKLENIRGFSIIKSEESQILVDISDFGMDASELICRLSEHGIEVHECGKDCIRIDTEFMNQKLIDVISSVISEWGRNLARRNIEDVLKGGRRVGRRDCEYYPCHFEGQDCTFCFCPFYPCNDERTGGKYVESSTGGMVWSCVDCTIIHEPAVAEEILVALMALKPGEDMRSVFESVVVKHLL
;
A
#
# COMPACT_ATOMS: atom_id res chain seq x y z
N MET A 1 1.24 30.15 4.60
CA MET A 1 0.80 28.75 4.43
C MET A 1 1.14 28.34 3.01
N ASP A 2 1.95 27.31 2.82
CA ASP A 2 2.37 26.88 1.47
C ASP A 2 1.27 26.01 0.84
N ALA A 3 0.40 26.65 0.05
CA ALA A 3 -0.73 26.00 -0.61
C ALA A 3 -0.30 24.79 -1.49
N ASN A 4 0.96 24.73 -1.89
CA ASN A 4 1.53 23.61 -2.64
C ASN A 4 1.58 22.33 -1.79
N LEU A 5 2.03 22.42 -0.53
CA LEU A 5 2.21 21.27 0.35
C LEU A 5 0.88 20.71 0.87
N THR A 6 -0.07 21.60 1.15
CA THR A 6 -1.45 21.23 1.50
C THR A 6 -2.09 20.40 0.37
N GLY A 7 -1.94 20.83 -0.89
CA GLY A 7 -2.42 20.07 -2.04
C GLY A 7 -1.73 18.71 -2.22
N LYS A 8 -0.44 18.58 -1.87
CA LYS A 8 0.26 17.28 -1.89
C LYS A 8 -0.30 16.29 -0.86
N LEU A 9 -0.76 16.77 0.30
CA LEU A 9 -1.43 15.93 1.29
C LEU A 9 -2.79 15.44 0.79
N GLU A 10 -3.60 16.32 0.20
CA GLU A 10 -4.91 15.95 -0.37
C GLU A 10 -4.79 14.94 -1.52
N ASN A 11 -3.67 14.95 -2.25
CA ASN A 11 -3.46 13.97 -3.30
C ASN A 11 -3.07 12.58 -2.76
N ILE A 12 -2.72 12.44 -1.48
CA ILE A 12 -2.50 11.12 -0.88
C ILE A 12 -3.85 10.42 -0.77
N ARG A 13 -3.93 9.22 -1.36
CA ARG A 13 -5.16 8.43 -1.33
C ARG A 13 -5.55 8.10 0.11
N GLY A 14 -6.80 8.38 0.46
CA GLY A 14 -7.34 8.16 1.80
C GLY A 14 -7.09 9.33 2.77
N PHE A 15 -6.44 10.41 2.32
CA PHE A 15 -6.27 11.64 3.12
C PHE A 15 -7.28 12.68 2.65
N SER A 16 -7.93 13.37 3.59
CA SER A 16 -8.81 14.51 3.30
C SER A 16 -8.58 15.63 4.31
N ILE A 17 -8.44 16.87 3.84
CA ILE A 17 -8.27 17.99 4.77
C ILE A 17 -9.61 18.37 5.39
N ILE A 18 -9.70 18.23 6.71
CA ILE A 18 -10.86 18.64 7.49
C ILE A 18 -10.84 20.16 7.68
N LYS A 19 -9.67 20.68 8.06
CA LYS A 19 -9.49 22.10 8.40
C LYS A 19 -8.05 22.53 8.16
N SER A 20 -7.87 23.71 7.58
CA SER A 20 -6.58 24.34 7.43
C SER A 20 -6.61 25.72 8.11
N GLU A 21 -5.88 25.86 9.22
CA GLU A 21 -5.75 27.10 9.98
C GLU A 21 -4.32 27.66 9.86
N GLU A 22 -4.07 28.83 10.44
CA GLU A 22 -2.74 29.47 10.38
C GLU A 22 -1.64 28.61 11.02
N SER A 23 -1.94 27.94 12.14
CA SER A 23 -0.95 27.17 12.92
C SER A 23 -1.04 25.66 12.73
N GLN A 24 -2.12 25.13 12.19
CA GLN A 24 -2.34 23.68 12.11
C GLN A 24 -3.22 23.26 10.93
N ILE A 25 -3.01 22.03 10.49
CA ILE A 25 -3.83 21.34 9.50
C ILE A 25 -4.37 20.07 10.14
N LEU A 26 -5.68 19.85 9.99
CA LEU A 26 -6.37 18.63 10.41
C LEU A 26 -6.65 17.78 9.17
N VAL A 27 -6.19 16.53 9.19
CA VAL A 27 -6.30 15.59 8.09
C VAL A 27 -7.07 14.37 8.57
N ASP A 28 -8.20 14.11 7.92
CA ASP A 28 -8.94 12.86 8.01
C ASP A 28 -8.19 11.78 7.23
N ILE A 29 -8.07 10.62 7.85
CA ILE A 29 -7.45 9.43 7.28
C ILE A 29 -8.37 8.21 7.43
N SER A 30 -9.69 8.41 7.55
CA SER A 30 -10.64 7.31 7.78
C SER A 30 -10.73 6.32 6.62
N ASP A 31 -10.48 6.81 5.41
CA ASP A 31 -10.38 6.01 4.18
C ASP A 31 -8.95 5.54 3.91
N PHE A 32 -8.01 5.78 4.83
CA PHE A 32 -6.64 5.28 4.75
C PHE A 32 -6.56 3.89 5.39
N GLY A 33 -5.77 2.99 4.80
CA GLY A 33 -5.65 1.60 5.27
C GLY A 33 -4.93 1.43 6.62
N MET A 34 -4.67 2.52 7.35
CA MET A 34 -3.94 2.56 8.61
C MET A 34 -4.61 3.57 9.53
N ASP A 35 -4.80 3.20 10.79
CA ASP A 35 -5.34 4.12 11.80
C ASP A 35 -4.33 5.21 12.22
N ALA A 36 -4.83 6.24 12.90
CA ALA A 36 -4.04 7.40 13.30
C ALA A 36 -2.88 7.04 14.25
N SER A 37 -3.09 6.10 15.17
CA SER A 37 -2.06 5.69 16.13
C SER A 37 -0.86 5.05 15.44
N GLU A 38 -1.12 4.14 14.50
CA GLU A 38 -0.07 3.48 13.70
C GLU A 38 0.66 4.49 12.78
N LEU A 39 -0.07 5.42 12.15
CA LEU A 39 0.56 6.42 11.28
C LEU A 39 1.45 7.37 12.08
N ILE A 40 0.97 7.88 13.22
CA ILE A 40 1.74 8.76 14.11
C ILE A 40 3.00 8.04 14.59
N CYS A 41 2.88 6.77 15.01
CA CYS A 41 4.02 5.96 15.44
C CYS A 41 5.11 5.89 14.36
N ARG A 42 4.72 5.54 13.12
CA ARG A 42 5.65 5.42 11.98
C ARG A 42 6.29 6.76 11.59
N LEU A 43 5.54 7.85 11.65
CA LEU A 43 6.08 9.19 11.39
C LEU A 43 7.08 9.60 12.48
N SER A 44 6.78 9.30 13.75
CA SER A 44 7.68 9.55 14.87
C SER A 44 9.00 8.78 14.77
N GLU A 45 8.98 7.53 14.31
CA GLU A 45 10.20 6.74 14.05
C GLU A 45 11.12 7.40 13.00
N HIS A 46 10.54 8.23 12.12
CA HIS A 46 11.25 9.00 11.10
C HIS A 46 11.53 10.45 11.52
N GLY A 47 11.33 10.79 12.80
CA GLY A 47 11.60 12.11 13.37
C GLY A 47 10.62 13.19 12.88
N ILE A 48 9.38 12.81 12.57
CA ILE A 48 8.27 13.71 12.28
C ILE A 48 7.29 13.64 13.43
N GLU A 49 7.00 14.79 14.04
CA GLU A 49 5.99 14.91 15.10
C GLU A 49 4.65 15.31 14.49
N VAL A 50 3.65 14.48 14.73
CA VAL A 50 2.24 14.72 14.41
C VAL A 50 1.39 14.26 15.60
N HIS A 51 0.20 14.82 15.74
CA HIS A 51 -0.65 14.57 16.90
C HIS A 51 -1.99 13.99 16.49
N GLU A 52 -2.57 13.14 17.33
CA GLU A 52 -3.95 12.68 17.12
C GLU A 52 -4.93 13.82 17.44
N CYS A 53 -5.95 14.00 16.59
CA CYS A 53 -7.04 14.96 16.80
C CYS A 53 -8.42 14.32 16.96
N GLY A 54 -8.47 12.99 16.92
CA GLY A 54 -9.70 12.20 16.96
C GLY A 54 -9.47 10.85 16.29
N LYS A 55 -10.52 10.03 16.25
CA LYS A 55 -10.47 8.76 15.53
C LYS A 55 -10.19 9.03 14.05
N ASP A 56 -9.15 8.38 13.52
CA ASP A 56 -8.71 8.50 12.13
C ASP A 56 -8.44 9.96 11.72
N CYS A 57 -7.93 10.78 12.65
CA CYS A 57 -7.60 12.19 12.45
C CYS A 57 -6.18 12.50 12.93
N ILE A 58 -5.36 13.06 12.05
CA ILE A 58 -4.04 13.60 12.41
C ILE A 58 -4.00 15.14 12.31
N ARG A 59 -3.29 15.75 13.25
CA ARG A 59 -3.04 17.18 13.38
C ARG A 59 -1.56 17.44 13.10
N ILE A 60 -1.31 18.29 12.12
CA ILE A 60 0.02 18.66 11.68
C ILE A 60 0.20 20.16 11.92
N ASP A 61 1.18 20.54 12.73
CA ASP A 61 1.49 21.96 12.93
C ASP A 61 2.14 22.54 11.66
N THR A 62 1.69 23.72 11.22
CA THR A 62 2.11 24.33 9.95
C THR A 62 3.59 24.69 9.92
N GLU A 63 4.24 24.81 11.08
CA GLU A 63 5.69 24.99 11.19
C GLU A 63 6.48 23.74 10.76
N PHE A 64 5.89 22.55 10.85
CA PHE A 64 6.46 21.29 10.40
C PHE A 64 5.99 20.88 8.99
N MET A 65 5.08 21.65 8.38
CA MET A 65 4.63 21.45 7.01
C MET A 65 5.70 21.85 6.00
N ASN A 66 6.54 20.89 5.62
CA ASN A 66 7.62 21.06 4.65
C ASN A 66 7.73 19.83 3.72
N GLN A 67 8.61 19.89 2.73
CA GLN A 67 8.80 18.77 1.80
C GLN A 67 9.30 17.48 2.51
N LYS A 68 10.10 17.60 3.58
CA LYS A 68 10.58 16.44 4.35
C LYS A 68 9.42 15.64 4.94
N LEU A 69 8.37 16.30 5.46
CA LEU A 69 7.16 15.64 5.93
C LEU A 69 6.51 14.80 4.82
N ILE A 70 6.34 15.38 3.63
CA ILE A 70 5.73 14.71 2.47
C ILE A 70 6.57 13.49 2.03
N ASP A 71 7.89 13.64 2.01
CA ASP A 71 8.82 12.56 1.65
C ASP A 71 8.75 11.41 2.66
N VAL A 72 8.72 11.75 3.95
CA VAL A 72 8.60 10.75 5.04
C VAL A 72 7.25 10.03 4.97
N ILE A 73 6.13 10.74 4.77
CA ILE A 73 4.81 10.11 4.58
C ILE A 73 4.85 9.15 3.39
N SER A 74 5.47 9.54 2.28
CA SER A 74 5.60 8.69 1.09
C SER A 74 6.44 7.43 1.37
N SER A 75 7.51 7.54 2.16
CA SER A 75 8.32 6.40 2.63
C SER A 75 7.50 5.47 3.53
N VAL A 76 6.78 6.03 4.50
CA VAL A 76 5.93 5.31 5.45
C VAL A 76 4.82 4.53 4.71
N ILE A 77 4.16 5.15 3.73
CA ILE A 77 3.17 4.47 2.87
C ILE A 77 3.81 3.30 2.13
N SER A 78 5.00 3.51 1.57
CA SER A 78 5.73 2.48 0.83
C SER A 78 6.15 1.30 1.72
N GLU A 79 6.62 1.58 2.93
CA GLU A 79 6.95 0.59 3.96
C GLU A 79 5.72 -0.19 4.43
N TRP A 80 4.64 0.54 4.71
CA TRP A 80 3.38 -0.06 5.09
C TRP A 80 2.84 -0.99 4.00
N GLY A 81 2.92 -0.60 2.72
CA GLY A 81 2.57 -1.45 1.59
C GLY A 81 3.34 -2.78 1.59
N ARG A 82 4.67 -2.74 1.87
CA ARG A 82 5.49 -3.95 2.02
C ARG A 82 5.08 -4.80 3.23
N ASN A 83 4.80 -4.17 4.37
CA ASN A 83 4.36 -4.86 5.57
C ASN A 83 2.95 -5.47 5.42
N LEU A 84 2.08 -4.81 4.68
CA LEU A 84 0.75 -5.30 4.35
C LEU A 84 0.84 -6.51 3.41
N ALA A 85 1.74 -6.49 2.42
CA ALA A 85 2.03 -7.68 1.62
C ALA A 85 2.46 -8.87 2.50
N ARG A 86 3.36 -8.66 3.48
CA ARG A 86 3.72 -9.69 4.48
C ARG A 86 2.54 -10.17 5.32
N ARG A 87 1.75 -9.26 5.90
CA ARG A 87 0.59 -9.60 6.74
C ARG A 87 -0.49 -10.35 5.96
N ASN A 88 -0.75 -9.96 4.72
CA ASN A 88 -1.70 -10.68 3.87
C ASN A 88 -1.27 -12.13 3.62
N ILE A 89 0.02 -12.41 3.55
CA ILE A 89 0.49 -13.80 3.43
C ILE A 89 0.12 -14.58 4.70
N GLU A 90 0.34 -14.04 5.89
CA GLU A 90 -0.08 -14.69 7.14
C GLU A 90 -1.60 -14.90 7.22
N ASP A 91 -2.37 -13.91 6.79
CA ASP A 91 -3.83 -13.99 6.76
C ASP A 91 -4.34 -14.99 5.74
N VAL A 92 -3.71 -15.09 4.58
CA VAL A 92 -4.01 -16.12 3.57
C VAL A 92 -3.66 -17.51 4.09
N LEU A 93 -2.51 -17.67 4.75
CA LEU A 93 -2.10 -18.95 5.33
C LEU A 93 -3.06 -19.42 6.43
N LYS A 94 -3.70 -18.49 7.16
CA LYS A 94 -4.70 -18.80 8.20
C LYS A 94 -6.13 -18.94 7.65
N GLY A 95 -6.51 -18.06 6.74
CA GLY A 95 -7.89 -17.84 6.30
C GLY A 95 -8.24 -18.48 4.95
N GLY A 96 -7.25 -19.01 4.24
CA GLY A 96 -7.43 -19.69 2.97
C GLY A 96 -7.73 -18.76 1.79
N ARG A 97 -7.94 -19.41 0.64
CA ARG A 97 -8.14 -18.78 -0.68
C ARG A 97 -9.45 -17.97 -0.74
N ARG A 98 -9.43 -16.84 -1.45
CA ARG A 98 -10.59 -15.93 -1.59
C ARG A 98 -10.83 -15.55 -3.03
N VAL A 99 -11.73 -16.22 -3.73
CA VAL A 99 -12.08 -15.91 -5.13
C VAL A 99 -13.34 -15.07 -5.21
N GLY A 100 -13.37 -14.03 -6.04
CA GLY A 100 -14.62 -13.32 -6.37
C GLY A 100 -15.26 -12.60 -5.18
N ARG A 101 -14.47 -11.80 -4.45
CA ARG A 101 -14.89 -11.00 -3.28
C ARG A 101 -15.85 -9.85 -3.66
N ARG A 102 -17.07 -10.18 -4.11
CA ARG A 102 -18.12 -9.23 -4.54
C ARG A 102 -18.62 -8.30 -3.43
N ASP A 103 -18.33 -8.64 -2.18
CA ASP A 103 -18.62 -7.85 -0.97
C ASP A 103 -17.58 -6.75 -0.70
N CYS A 104 -16.44 -6.77 -1.41
CA CYS A 104 -15.40 -5.76 -1.29
C CYS A 104 -15.74 -4.52 -2.12
N GLU A 105 -15.62 -3.32 -1.54
CA GLU A 105 -15.83 -2.04 -2.24
C GLU A 105 -14.90 -1.84 -3.45
N TYR A 106 -13.73 -2.50 -3.42
CA TYR A 106 -12.73 -2.44 -4.49
C TYR A 106 -12.94 -3.50 -5.57
N TYR A 107 -14.00 -4.32 -5.51
CA TYR A 107 -14.21 -5.40 -6.49
C TYR A 107 -15.05 -4.95 -7.70
N PRO A 108 -14.64 -5.29 -8.94
CA PRO A 108 -13.34 -5.85 -9.30
C PRO A 108 -12.25 -4.78 -9.29
N CYS A 109 -11.06 -5.12 -8.80
CA CYS A 109 -9.91 -4.20 -8.80
C CYS A 109 -9.16 -4.25 -10.14
N HIS A 110 -9.13 -5.42 -10.77
CA HIS A 110 -8.46 -5.70 -12.04
C HIS A 110 -9.41 -6.31 -13.07
N PHE A 111 -10.21 -7.33 -12.70
CA PHE A 111 -11.17 -7.97 -13.62
C PHE A 111 -12.27 -8.77 -12.89
N GLU A 112 -13.39 -9.04 -13.55
CA GLU A 112 -14.47 -9.86 -12.98
C GLU A 112 -14.03 -11.33 -12.84
N GLY A 113 -14.26 -11.91 -11.66
CA GLY A 113 -13.86 -13.29 -11.35
C GLY A 113 -12.44 -13.42 -10.83
N GLN A 114 -11.74 -12.29 -10.60
CA GLN A 114 -10.40 -12.27 -10.03
C GLN A 114 -10.30 -13.03 -8.70
N ASP A 115 -9.14 -13.65 -8.50
CA ASP A 115 -8.72 -14.21 -7.24
C ASP A 115 -8.17 -13.11 -6.33
N CYS A 116 -8.81 -12.91 -5.20
CA CYS A 116 -8.51 -11.90 -4.19
C CYS A 116 -7.70 -12.49 -3.01
N THR A 117 -7.14 -13.70 -3.17
CA THR A 117 -6.24 -14.30 -2.16
C THR A 117 -5.07 -13.37 -1.90
N PHE A 118 -4.42 -12.88 -2.95
CA PHE A 118 -3.37 -11.88 -2.87
C PHE A 118 -3.88 -10.49 -3.24
N CYS A 119 -4.93 -10.00 -2.56
CA CYS A 119 -5.44 -8.63 -2.75
C CYS A 119 -4.33 -7.57 -2.72
N PHE A 120 -3.31 -7.80 -1.89
CA PHE A 120 -2.04 -7.10 -1.99
C PHE A 120 -0.97 -8.06 -2.50
N CYS A 121 -0.23 -7.62 -3.51
CA CYS A 121 0.78 -8.44 -4.16
C CYS A 121 1.90 -8.81 -3.17
N PRO A 122 2.18 -10.11 -2.94
CA PRO A 122 3.24 -10.56 -2.03
C PRO A 122 4.63 -10.15 -2.53
N PHE A 123 4.76 -9.87 -3.83
CA PHE A 123 6.01 -9.53 -4.49
C PHE A 123 6.18 -8.02 -4.69
N TYR A 124 5.33 -7.18 -4.11
CA TYR A 124 5.42 -5.74 -4.32
C TYR A 124 6.64 -5.12 -3.59
N PRO A 125 7.44 -4.27 -4.25
CA PRO A 125 7.47 -4.04 -5.70
C PRO A 125 8.27 -5.15 -6.42
N CYS A 126 7.71 -5.73 -7.49
CA CYS A 126 8.39 -6.80 -8.23
C CYS A 126 9.39 -6.26 -9.26
N ASN A 127 9.16 -5.01 -9.72
CA ASN A 127 9.95 -4.33 -10.74
C ASN A 127 10.07 -5.11 -12.06
N ASP A 128 9.01 -5.83 -12.44
CA ASP A 128 8.93 -6.57 -13.71
C ASP A 128 7.78 -6.03 -14.57
N GLU A 129 8.12 -5.24 -15.59
CA GLU A 129 7.15 -4.57 -16.47
C GLU A 129 6.33 -5.56 -17.31
N ARG A 130 6.79 -6.81 -17.47
CA ARG A 130 6.03 -7.85 -18.17
C ARG A 130 4.71 -8.18 -17.47
N THR A 131 4.64 -7.92 -16.17
CA THR A 131 3.40 -8.07 -15.38
C THR A 131 2.36 -7.00 -15.70
N GLY A 132 2.70 -5.95 -16.46
CA GLY A 132 1.91 -4.72 -16.61
C GLY A 132 2.24 -3.66 -15.55
N GLY A 133 3.04 -4.00 -14.54
CA GLY A 133 3.52 -3.02 -13.55
C GLY A 133 4.43 -1.96 -14.17
N LYS A 134 4.41 -0.75 -13.61
CA LYS A 134 5.20 0.38 -14.12
C LYS A 134 5.49 1.42 -13.04
N TYR A 135 6.58 2.15 -13.18
CA TYR A 135 6.80 3.34 -12.35
C TYR A 135 5.86 4.47 -12.79
N VAL A 136 5.13 5.04 -11.83
CA VAL A 136 4.26 6.21 -12.02
C VAL A 136 4.69 7.34 -11.10
N GLU A 137 4.38 8.57 -11.47
CA GLU A 137 4.55 9.71 -10.57
C GLU A 137 3.56 9.61 -9.42
N SER A 138 4.04 9.72 -8.19
CA SER A 138 3.18 9.73 -7.01
C SER A 138 2.47 11.08 -6.88
N SER A 139 1.35 11.09 -6.18
CA SER A 139 0.61 12.29 -5.84
C SER A 139 1.39 13.32 -5.01
N THR A 140 2.43 12.87 -4.32
CA THR A 140 3.30 13.66 -3.45
C THR A 140 4.59 14.11 -4.13
N GLY A 141 4.85 13.62 -5.35
CA GLY A 141 6.10 13.78 -6.09
C GLY A 141 7.05 12.59 -5.90
N GLY A 142 7.82 12.30 -6.95
CA GLY A 142 8.71 11.13 -7.02
C GLY A 142 8.07 9.95 -7.75
N MET A 143 8.85 8.89 -8.00
CA MET A 143 8.39 7.71 -8.74
C MET A 143 8.05 6.56 -7.78
N VAL A 144 6.88 5.95 -7.95
CA VAL A 144 6.44 4.76 -7.20
C VAL A 144 6.10 3.63 -8.18
N TRP A 145 6.39 2.39 -7.79
CA TRP A 145 5.99 1.22 -8.58
C TRP A 145 4.47 1.05 -8.47
N SER A 146 3.77 0.89 -9.59
CA SER A 146 2.33 0.67 -9.64
C SER A 146 2.03 -0.69 -10.25
N CYS A 147 1.16 -1.45 -9.61
CA CYS A 147 0.63 -2.72 -10.11
C CYS A 147 -0.80 -2.58 -10.65
N VAL A 148 -1.29 -1.36 -10.92
CA VAL A 148 -2.69 -1.13 -11.31
C VAL A 148 -3.11 -1.92 -12.56
N ASP A 149 -2.17 -2.13 -13.50
CA ASP A 149 -2.41 -2.88 -14.73
C ASP A 149 -1.95 -4.36 -14.64
N CYS A 150 -1.60 -4.85 -13.44
CA CYS A 150 -1.13 -6.22 -13.22
C CYS A 150 -2.28 -7.16 -12.89
N THR A 151 -2.47 -8.20 -13.70
CA THR A 151 -3.53 -9.21 -13.52
C THR A 151 -3.01 -10.56 -13.01
N ILE A 152 -1.71 -10.83 -13.16
CA ILE A 152 -1.17 -12.19 -13.11
C ILE A 152 -1.38 -12.88 -11.76
N ILE A 153 -1.21 -12.16 -10.65
CA ILE A 153 -1.41 -12.72 -9.31
C ILE A 153 -2.89 -12.89 -8.93
N HIS A 154 -3.79 -12.31 -9.73
CA HIS A 154 -5.23 -12.36 -9.58
C HIS A 154 -5.85 -13.44 -10.47
N GLU A 155 -5.07 -14.08 -11.33
CA GLU A 155 -5.52 -15.25 -12.08
C GLU A 155 -5.67 -16.44 -11.14
N PRO A 156 -6.85 -17.10 -11.08
CA PRO A 156 -7.10 -18.17 -10.12
C PRO A 156 -6.05 -19.29 -10.12
N ALA A 157 -5.59 -19.74 -11.29
CA ALA A 157 -4.58 -20.81 -11.35
C ALA A 157 -3.22 -20.34 -10.79
N VAL A 158 -2.80 -19.13 -11.14
CA VAL A 158 -1.52 -18.56 -10.71
C VAL A 158 -1.54 -18.24 -9.21
N ALA A 159 -2.63 -17.68 -8.68
CA ALA A 159 -2.80 -17.43 -7.26
C ALA A 159 -2.71 -18.73 -6.44
N GLU A 160 -3.26 -19.83 -6.94
CA GLU A 160 -3.14 -21.13 -6.29
C GLU A 160 -1.69 -21.66 -6.32
N GLU A 161 -1.00 -21.57 -7.45
CA GLU A 161 0.42 -21.95 -7.54
C GLU A 161 1.30 -21.11 -6.60
N ILE A 162 1.08 -19.79 -6.52
CA ILE A 162 1.79 -18.90 -5.59
C ILE A 162 1.55 -19.34 -4.14
N LEU A 163 0.30 -19.61 -3.76
CA LEU A 163 -0.03 -20.03 -2.40
C LEU A 163 0.69 -21.33 -2.03
N VAL A 164 0.63 -22.34 -2.90
CA VAL A 164 1.31 -23.63 -2.69
C VAL A 164 2.82 -23.43 -2.54
N ALA A 165 3.43 -22.61 -3.40
CA ALA A 165 4.85 -22.33 -3.34
C ALA A 165 5.26 -21.57 -2.07
N LEU A 166 4.47 -20.57 -1.65
CA LEU A 166 4.70 -19.84 -0.39
C LEU A 166 4.60 -20.75 0.84
N MET A 167 3.64 -21.69 0.85
CA MET A 167 3.51 -22.68 1.93
C MET A 167 4.68 -23.68 1.98
N ALA A 168 5.36 -23.89 0.86
CA ALA A 168 6.49 -24.80 0.76
C ALA A 168 7.84 -24.14 1.12
N LEU A 169 7.89 -22.82 1.31
CA LEU A 169 9.10 -22.10 1.68
C LEU A 169 9.62 -22.55 3.05
N LYS A 170 10.92 -22.83 3.12
CA LYS A 170 11.61 -23.11 4.37
C LYS A 170 11.99 -21.79 5.08
N PRO A 171 12.17 -21.82 6.41
CA PRO A 171 12.66 -20.65 7.14
C PRO A 171 13.96 -20.11 6.54
N GLY A 172 13.95 -18.83 6.17
CA GLY A 172 15.11 -18.14 5.58
C GLY A 172 15.20 -18.18 4.06
N GLU A 173 14.30 -18.91 3.37
CA GLU A 173 14.23 -18.85 1.90
C GLU A 173 13.60 -17.53 1.42
N ASP A 174 14.16 -16.97 0.35
CA ASP A 174 13.70 -15.71 -0.23
C ASP A 174 12.39 -15.93 -1.00
N MET A 175 11.36 -15.17 -0.62
CA MET A 175 10.06 -15.15 -1.30
C MET A 175 10.17 -14.78 -2.78
N ARG A 176 11.21 -14.03 -3.17
CA ARG A 176 11.47 -13.71 -4.57
C ARG A 176 11.68 -14.97 -5.43
N SER A 177 12.15 -16.06 -4.85
CA SER A 177 12.24 -17.35 -5.57
C SER A 177 10.88 -17.88 -6.03
N VAL A 178 9.79 -17.57 -5.31
CA VAL A 178 8.42 -17.91 -5.72
C VAL A 178 7.98 -17.08 -6.92
N PHE A 179 8.31 -15.79 -6.94
CA PHE A 179 8.06 -14.94 -8.10
C PHE A 179 8.73 -15.50 -9.36
N GLU A 180 10.01 -15.85 -9.27
CA GLU A 180 10.76 -16.40 -10.41
C GLU A 180 10.24 -17.77 -10.87
N SER A 181 9.89 -18.65 -9.93
CA SER A 181 9.46 -20.02 -10.27
C SER A 181 8.00 -20.14 -10.71
N VAL A 182 7.14 -19.24 -10.24
CA VAL A 182 5.70 -19.25 -10.56
C VAL A 182 5.34 -18.13 -11.51
N VAL A 183 5.53 -16.87 -11.12
CA VAL A 183 5.02 -15.72 -11.90
C VAL A 183 5.74 -15.61 -13.23
N VAL A 184 7.08 -15.61 -13.24
CA VAL A 184 7.86 -15.45 -14.48
C VAL A 184 7.58 -16.58 -15.48
N LYS A 185 7.30 -17.80 -15.00
CA LYS A 185 6.91 -18.94 -15.85
C LYS A 185 5.61 -18.67 -16.64
N HIS A 186 4.67 -17.91 -16.08
CA HIS A 186 3.41 -17.55 -16.75
C HIS A 186 3.52 -16.28 -17.61
N LEU A 187 4.67 -15.59 -17.59
CA LEU A 187 4.94 -14.40 -18.41
C LEU A 187 5.75 -14.70 -19.69
N LEU A 188 6.14 -15.96 -19.90
CA LEU A 188 6.93 -16.46 -21.04
C LEU A 188 6.04 -17.24 -22.02
#